data_AF-A0A8C9SQG5-F1
#
_entry.id   AF-A0A8C9SQG5-F1
#
_cell.length_a   1.000
_cell.length_b   1.000
_cell.length_c   1.000
_cell.angle_alpha   90.00
_cell.angle_beta   90.00
_cell.angle_gamma   90.00
#
_symmetry.space_group_name_H-M   'P 1'
#
loop_
_entity.id
_entity.type
_entity.pdbx_description
1 polymer ?
#
loop_
_entity_poly.entity_id
_entity_poly.type
_entity_poly.pdbx_seq_one_letter_code
_entity_poly.pdbx_strand_id
1 'polypeptide(L)'
;MSVPFSNTHLRVPRGFGDLLEGLAREVLRDQPKDIPAFAALYFRKLLQEREGIDTYYRIQIIHEMITHTHTHTHTHTHTHTHTHTHIV
;
A
#
# COMPACT_ATOMS: atom_id res chain seq x y z
N MET A 1 -9.17 -17.32 -43.09
CA MET A 1 -9.31 -15.86 -43.34
C MET A 1 -9.12 -15.15 -42.02
N SER A 2 -8.11 -14.29 -41.89
CA SER A 2 -7.78 -13.55 -40.67
C SER A 2 -8.70 -12.35 -40.51
N VAL A 3 -9.29 -12.20 -39.32
CA VAL A 3 -10.01 -10.99 -38.92
C VAL A 3 -9.01 -9.85 -38.71
N PRO A 4 -9.25 -8.63 -39.24
CA PRO A 4 -8.34 -7.51 -39.04
C PRO A 4 -8.43 -7.06 -37.58
N PHE A 5 -7.33 -7.21 -36.84
CA PHE A 5 -7.22 -6.73 -35.47
C PHE A 5 -7.16 -5.20 -35.45
N SER A 6 -8.20 -4.60 -34.89
CA SER A 6 -8.26 -3.32 -34.18
C SER A 6 -7.95 -2.04 -34.96
N ASN A 7 -8.90 -1.11 -34.86
CA ASN A 7 -8.70 0.31 -35.18
C ASN A 7 -7.73 0.92 -34.14
N THR A 8 -6.42 0.96 -34.44
CA THR A 8 -5.31 1.22 -33.49
C THR A 8 -5.09 2.70 -33.16
N HIS A 9 -6.11 3.43 -32.71
CA HIS A 9 -5.94 4.84 -32.30
C HIS A 9 -5.69 5.04 -30.78
N LEU A 10 -5.28 3.98 -30.07
CA LEU A 10 -4.90 4.08 -28.66
C LEU A 10 -3.37 3.94 -28.54
N ARG A 11 -2.69 5.05 -28.22
CA ARG A 11 -1.26 5.07 -27.91
C ARG A 11 -1.07 5.37 -26.44
N VAL A 12 -0.15 4.65 -25.82
CA VAL A 12 0.25 4.92 -24.43
C VAL A 12 0.91 6.30 -24.36
N PRO A 13 0.47 7.20 -23.47
CA PRO A 13 1.10 8.50 -23.27
C PRO A 13 2.55 8.37 -22.80
N ARG A 14 3.40 9.32 -23.19
CA ARG A 14 4.77 9.42 -22.68
C ARG A 14 4.76 9.60 -21.16
N GLY A 15 5.65 8.90 -20.46
CA GLY A 15 5.77 8.93 -19.00
C GLY A 15 4.79 8.03 -18.23
N PHE A 16 3.80 7.44 -18.91
CA PHE A 16 2.86 6.52 -18.25
C PHE A 16 3.55 5.23 -17.76
N GLY A 17 4.51 4.72 -18.54
CA GLY A 17 5.32 3.56 -18.15
C GLY A 17 6.11 3.81 -16.86
N ASP A 18 6.83 4.93 -16.80
CA ASP A 18 7.64 5.31 -15.63
C ASP A 18 6.78 5.46 -14.35
N LEU A 19 5.58 6.00 -14.49
CA LEU A 19 4.61 6.13 -13.39
C LEU A 19 4.21 4.77 -12.82
N LEU A 20 3.90 3.80 -13.69
CA LEU A 20 3.52 2.45 -13.29
C LEU A 20 4.72 1.65 -12.75
N GLU A 21 5.91 1.85 -13.30
CA GLU A 21 7.13 1.23 -12.79
C GLU A 21 7.42 1.68 -11.35
N GLY A 22 7.27 2.98 -11.07
CA GLY A 22 7.43 3.50 -9.71
C GLY A 22 6.43 2.88 -8.72
N LEU A 23 5.15 2.80 -9.10
CA LEU A 23 4.13 2.12 -8.29
C LEU A 23 4.49 0.65 -8.06
N ALA A 24 4.86 -0.08 -9.12
CA ALA A 24 5.20 -1.50 -9.05
C ALA A 24 6.40 -1.75 -8.13
N ARG A 25 7.42 -0.88 -8.18
CA ARG A 25 8.59 -0.97 -7.31
C ARG A 25 8.20 -0.83 -5.83
N GLU A 26 7.35 0.12 -5.47
CA GLU A 26 6.92 0.31 -4.08
C GLU A 26 5.99 -0.82 -3.60
N VAL A 27 5.12 -1.35 -4.47
CA VAL A 27 4.30 -2.54 -4.14
C VAL A 27 5.18 -3.75 -3.87
N LEU A 28 6.20 -3.99 -4.70
CA LEU A 28 7.13 -5.10 -4.50
C LEU A 28 7.96 -4.94 -3.22
N ARG A 29 8.25 -3.70 -2.82
CA ARG A 29 9.01 -3.36 -1.62
C ARG A 29 8.20 -3.54 -0.35
N ASP A 30 6.99 -2.99 -0.28
CA ASP A 30 6.18 -2.94 0.94
C ASP A 30 5.19 -4.11 1.06
N GLN A 31 5.00 -4.89 0.00
CA GLN A 31 4.08 -6.05 -0.07
C GLN A 31 2.71 -5.76 0.58
N PRO A 32 2.00 -4.69 0.16
CA PRO A 32 0.74 -4.30 0.77
C PRO A 32 -0.36 -5.35 0.52
N LYS A 33 -1.22 -5.58 1.51
CA LYS A 33 -2.39 -6.48 1.37
C LYS A 33 -3.47 -5.92 0.45
N ASP A 34 -3.59 -4.60 0.36
CA ASP A 34 -4.55 -3.89 -0.49
C ASP A 34 -3.81 -2.99 -1.49
N ILE A 35 -3.61 -3.52 -2.70
CA ILE A 35 -2.88 -2.85 -3.78
C ILE A 35 -3.66 -1.62 -4.30
N PRO A 36 -4.99 -1.68 -4.55
CA PRO A 36 -5.74 -0.49 -4.96
C PRO A 36 -5.66 0.68 -3.97
N ALA A 37 -5.82 0.41 -2.67
CA ALA A 37 -5.70 1.44 -1.64
C ALA A 37 -4.28 2.02 -1.61
N PHE A 38 -3.26 1.16 -1.69
CA PHE A 38 -1.85 1.57 -1.76
C PHE A 38 -1.56 2.46 -2.99
N ALA A 39 -2.07 2.09 -4.16
CA ALA A 39 -1.89 2.85 -5.40
C ALA A 39 -2.52 4.25 -5.33
N ALA A 40 -3.72 4.36 -4.77
CA ALA A 40 -4.36 5.66 -4.56
C ALA A 40 -3.52 6.58 -3.65
N LEU A 41 -2.94 6.01 -2.58
CA LEU A 41 -2.05 6.73 -1.68
C LEU A 41 -0.75 7.14 -2.36
N TYR A 42 -0.14 6.25 -3.14
CA TYR A 42 1.07 6.53 -3.92
C TYR A 42 0.86 7.70 -4.89
N PHE A 43 -0.22 7.67 -5.68
CA PHE A 43 -0.52 8.78 -6.60
C PHE A 43 -0.86 10.07 -5.89
N ARG A 44 -1.55 10.02 -4.75
CA ARG A 44 -1.80 11.21 -3.91
C ARG A 44 -0.49 11.83 -3.42
N LYS A 45 0.47 11.02 -2.99
CA LYS A 45 1.81 11.49 -2.59
C LYS A 45 2.54 12.17 -3.75
N LEU A 46 2.56 11.56 -4.93
CA LEU A 46 3.19 12.15 -6.12
C LEU A 46 2.54 13.48 -6.54
N LEU A 47 1.22 13.60 -6.42
CA LEU A 47 0.51 14.85 -6.70
C LEU A 47 0.89 15.95 -5.71
N GLN A 48 1.01 15.63 -4.43
CA GLN A 48 1.45 16.57 -3.40
C GLN A 48 2.90 17.05 -3.64
N GLU A 49 3.79 16.14 -4.01
CA GLU A 49 5.19 16.47 -4.36
C GLU A 49 5.27 17.37 -5.61
N ARG A 50 4.36 17.16 -6.57
CA ARG A 50 4.24 18.01 -7.78
C ARG A 50 3.70 19.40 -7.45
N GLU A 51 2.71 19.50 -6.58
CA GLU A 51 2.01 20.75 -6.25
C GLU A 51 2.71 21.58 -5.16
N GLY A 52 3.78 21.05 -4.55
CA GLY A 52 4.57 21.77 -3.55
C GLY A 52 3.78 22.11 -2.28
N ILE A 53 2.72 21.36 -1.98
CA ILE A 53 1.83 21.64 -0.85
C ILE A 53 2.53 21.32 0.46
N ASP A 54 2.57 22.34 1.33
CA ASP A 54 3.37 22.41 2.54
C ASP A 54 3.21 21.22 3.50
N THR A 55 4.35 20.84 4.08
CA THR A 55 4.58 19.67 4.96
C THR A 55 3.64 19.55 6.17
N TYR A 56 2.86 20.58 6.49
CA TYR A 56 1.92 20.61 7.61
C TYR A 56 0.70 19.67 7.42
N TYR A 57 0.15 19.59 6.21
CA TYR A 57 -0.94 18.64 5.89
C TYR A 57 -0.45 17.19 5.78
N ARG A 58 0.88 17.01 5.67
CA ARG A 58 1.55 15.71 5.54
C ARG A 58 1.51 14.92 6.85
N ILE A 59 1.69 15.58 7.99
CA ILE A 59 1.74 14.94 9.31
C ILE A 59 0.33 14.49 9.74
N GLN A 60 -0.70 15.31 9.49
CA GLN A 60 -2.06 14.99 9.89
C GLN A 60 -2.59 13.71 9.20
N ILE A 61 -2.30 13.53 7.91
CA ILE A 61 -2.78 12.35 7.16
C ILE A 61 -1.93 11.10 7.43
N ILE A 62 -0.61 11.23 7.61
CA ILE A 62 0.22 10.07 7.98
C ILE A 62 -0.15 9.55 9.38
N HIS A 63 -0.42 10.46 10.33
CA HIS A 63 -0.86 10.08 11.68
C HIS A 63 -2.19 9.32 11.65
N GLU A 64 -3.14 9.76 10.84
CA GLU A 64 -4.40 9.04 10.65
C GLU A 64 -4.17 7.67 9.97
N MET A 65 -3.24 7.53 9.03
CA MET A 65 -2.97 6.24 8.38
C MET A 65 -2.25 5.22 9.29
N ILE A 66 -1.34 5.66 10.16
CA ILE A 66 -0.61 4.78 11.08
C ILE A 66 -1.53 4.25 12.19
N THR A 67 -2.46 5.07 12.70
CA THR A 67 -3.41 4.64 13.75
C THR A 67 -4.40 3.59 13.25
N HIS A 68 -4.88 3.69 12.00
CA HIS A 68 -5.79 2.70 11.41
C HIS A 68 -5.12 1.36 11.07
N THR A 69 -3.81 1.34 10.80
CA THR A 69 -3.04 0.11 10.52
C THR A 69 -2.44 -0.53 11.78
N HIS A 70 -2.04 0.26 12.78
CA HIS A 70 -1.43 -0.22 14.02
C HIS A 70 -2.44 -0.82 15.02
N THR A 71 -3.74 -0.53 14.89
CA THR A 71 -4.76 -1.05 15.84
C THR A 71 -5.09 -2.53 15.62
N HIS A 72 -4.66 -3.14 14.51
CA HIS A 72 -5.09 -4.48 14.14
C HIS A 72 -3.99 -5.55 14.10
N THR A 73 -3.01 -5.59 15.02
CA THR A 73 -2.25 -6.83 15.30
C THR A 73 -1.54 -6.78 16.66
N HIS A 74 -2.18 -7.27 17.72
CA HIS A 74 -1.43 -7.93 18.80
C HIS A 74 -2.24 -9.09 19.37
N THR A 75 -2.13 -10.25 18.72
CA THR A 75 -2.63 -11.52 19.27
C THR A 75 -1.54 -12.12 20.14
N HIS A 76 -1.64 -11.98 21.47
CA HIS A 76 -0.78 -12.70 22.39
C HIS A 76 -1.50 -13.95 22.89
N THR A 77 -1.10 -15.13 22.39
CA THR A 77 -1.55 -16.43 22.90
C THR A 77 -0.66 -16.83 24.06
N HIS A 78 -1.19 -16.81 25.29
CA HIS A 78 -0.47 -17.32 26.45
C HIS A 78 -0.99 -18.73 26.79
N THR A 79 -0.15 -19.75 26.62
CA THR A 79 -0.39 -21.13 27.06
C THR A 79 0.12 -21.29 28.48
N HIS A 80 -0.77 -21.54 29.45
CA HIS A 80 -0.37 -21.83 30.82
C HIS A 80 -0.35 -23.35 31.05
N THR A 81 0.81 -23.92 31.35
CA THR A 81 0.96 -25.32 31.80
C THR A 81 1.01 -25.32 33.33
N HIS A 82 -0.04 -25.81 33.98
CA HIS A 82 -0.06 -25.95 35.43
C HIS A 82 0.45 -27.35 35.83
N THR A 83 1.65 -27.43 36.40
CA THR A 83 2.18 -28.66 37.01
C THR A 83 1.77 -28.70 38.47
N HIS A 84 0.71 -29.44 38.79
CA HIS A 84 0.33 -29.67 40.18
C HIS A 84 1.22 -30.77 40.78
N THR A 85 2.16 -30.38 41.64
CA THR A 85 2.96 -31.32 42.43
C THR A 85 2.20 -31.60 43.73
N HIS A 86 1.55 -32.75 43.82
CA HIS A 86 1.01 -33.24 45.09
C HIS A 86 2.18 -33.70 45.97
N ILE A 87 2.36 -33.03 47.10
CA ILE A 87 3.24 -33.47 48.18
C ILE A 87 2.37 -34.25 49.17
N VAL A 88 2.84 -35.43 49.57
CA VAL A 88 2.22 -36.37 50.52
C VAL A 88 2.47 -35.94 51.96
#